data_AF-A0A545SDR0-F1
#
_entry.id   AF-A0A545SDR0-F1
#
_cell.length_a   1.000
_cell.length_b   1.000
_cell.length_c   1.000
_cell.angle_alpha   90.00
_cell.angle_beta   90.00
_cell.angle_gamma   90.00
#
_symmetry.space_group_name_H-M   'P 1'
#
loop_
_entity.id
_entity.type
_entity.pdbx_description
1 polymer ?
#
loop_
_entity_poly.entity_id
_entity_poly.type
_entity_poly.pdbx_seq_one_letter_code
_entity_poly.pdbx_strand_id
1 'polypeptide(L)' 'MGKLTSYFANVKEEIQKVIFPTKVQIRQAFIAVFLVVIIITAFLSLVDLVMVNLVEFLVS' A
#
# COMPACT_ATOMS: atom_id res chain seq x y z
N MET A 1 -3.58 33.74 18.06
CA MET A 1 -3.63 32.34 18.51
C MET A 1 -5.03 31.71 18.46
N GLY A 2 -6.14 32.46 18.58
CA GLY A 2 -7.51 31.89 18.52
C GLY A 2 -7.97 31.30 17.17
N LYS A 3 -7.43 31.78 16.03
CA LYS A 3 -7.83 31.28 14.69
C LYS A 3 -7.33 29.86 14.41
N LEU A 4 -6.13 29.50 14.85
CA LEU A 4 -5.59 28.16 14.59
C LEU A 4 -6.35 27.09 15.38
N THR A 5 -6.67 27.36 16.65
CA THR A 5 -7.44 26.42 17.48
C THR A 5 -8.85 26.19 16.93
N SER A 6 -9.53 27.23 16.43
CA SER A 6 -10.84 27.06 15.78
C SER A 6 -10.75 26.33 14.45
N TYR A 7 -9.67 26.51 13.68
CA TYR A 7 -9.42 25.72 12.47
C TYR A 7 -9.26 24.22 12.78
N PHE A 8 -8.47 23.85 13.79
CA PHE A 8 -8.33 22.45 14.20
C PHE A 8 -9.65 21.85 14.72
N ALA A 9 -10.45 22.65 15.45
CA ALA A 9 -11.76 22.23 15.91
C ALA A 9 -12.71 21.93 14.74
N ASN A 10 -12.77 22.82 13.74
CA ASN A 10 -13.62 22.65 12.56
C ASN A 10 -13.19 21.43 11.72
N VAL A 11 -11.89 21.24 11.51
CA VAL A 11 -11.35 20.09 10.75
C VAL A 11 -11.66 18.77 11.46
N LYS A 12 -11.52 18.73 12.80
CA LYS A 12 -11.89 17.55 13.58
C LYS A 12 -13.36 17.18 13.41
N GLU A 13 -14.23 18.18 13.36
CA GLU A 13 -15.67 18.00 13.17
C GLU A 13 -16.01 17.48 11.76
N GLU A 14 -15.28 17.93 10.72
CA GLU A 14 -15.46 17.43 9.36
C GLU A 14 -14.96 16.00 9.19
N ILE A 15 -13.84 15.64 9.80
CA ILE A 15 -13.29 14.27 9.77
C ILE A 15 -14.32 13.26 10.30
N GLN A 16 -15.10 13.63 11.31
CA GLN A 16 -16.16 12.76 11.87
C GLN A 16 -17.38 12.61 10.96
N LYS A 17 -17.58 13.51 9.98
CA LYS A 17 -18.67 13.44 8.99
C LYS A 17 -18.30 12.54 7.81
N VAL A 18 -17.02 12.23 7.62
CA VAL A 18 -16.56 11.34 6.55
C VAL A 18 -16.91 9.90 6.91
N ILE A 19 -17.42 9.16 5.93
CA ILE A 19 -17.74 7.74 6.09
C ILE A 19 -16.43 6.96 6.05
N PHE A 20 -15.95 6.53 7.21
CA PHE A 20 -14.80 5.66 7.28
C PHE A 20 -15.14 4.23 6.86
N PRO A 21 -14.19 3.53 6.22
CA PRO A 21 -14.37 2.12 5.90
C PRO A 21 -14.56 1.31 7.18
N THR A 22 -15.43 0.31 7.11
CA THR A 22 -15.69 -0.58 8.25
C THR A 22 -14.47 -1.46 8.52
N LYS A 23 -14.36 -2.00 9.75
CA LYS A 23 -13.29 -2.94 10.12
C LYS A 23 -13.19 -4.15 9.17
N VAL A 24 -14.32 -4.57 8.60
CA VAL A 24 -14.38 -5.68 7.64
C VAL A 24 -13.81 -5.26 6.28
N GLN A 25 -14.20 -4.09 5.77
CA GLN A 25 -13.67 -3.56 4.50
C GLN A 25 -12.16 -3.34 4.56
N ILE A 26 -11.63 -2.87 5.68
CA ILE A 26 -10.18 -2.69 5.89
C ILE A 26 -9.46 -4.05 5.80
N ARG A 27 -9.98 -5.08 6.47
CA ARG A 27 -9.39 -6.43 6.43
C ARG A 27 -9.43 -7.03 5.02
N GLN A 28 -10.54 -6.85 4.32
CA GLN A 28 -10.70 -7.35 2.96
C GLN A 28 -9.75 -6.66 1.98
N ALA A 29 -9.65 -5.33 2.05
CA ALA A 29 -8.72 -4.56 1.24
C ALA A 29 -7.26 -4.94 1.53
N PHE A 30 -6.91 -5.16 2.80
CA PHE A 30 -5.58 -5.62 3.20
C PHE A 30 -5.25 -6.98 2.58
N ILE A 31 -6.15 -7.96 2.70
CA ILE A 31 -5.95 -9.30 2.14
C ILE A 31 -5.81 -9.23 0.61
N ALA A 32 -6.64 -8.41 -0.05
CA ALA A 32 -6.57 -8.25 -1.50
C ALA A 32 -5.22 -7.70 -1.96
N VAL A 33 -4.74 -6.61 -1.36
CA VAL A 33 -3.44 -6.02 -1.70
C VAL A 33 -2.31 -6.98 -1.36
N PHE A 34 -2.35 -7.63 -0.20
CA PHE A 34 -1.32 -8.57 0.23
C PHE A 34 -1.15 -9.74 -0.76
N LEU A 35 -2.26 -10.34 -1.21
CA LEU A 35 -2.23 -11.40 -2.20
C LEU A 35 -1.66 -10.93 -3.55
N VAL A 36 -2.09 -9.76 -4.03
CA VAL A 36 -1.59 -9.19 -5.29
C VAL A 36 -0.08 -8.94 -5.21
N VAL A 37 0.40 -8.36 -4.11
CA VAL A 37 1.83 -8.10 -3.91
C VAL A 37 2.63 -9.40 -3.88
N ILE A 38 2.16 -10.45 -3.19
CA ILE A 38 2.84 -11.75 -3.18
C ILE A 38 3.01 -12.31 -4.58
N ILE A 39 1.95 -12.30 -5.39
CA ILE A 39 1.98 -12.85 -6.76
C ILE A 39 2.96 -12.07 -7.63
N ILE A 40 2.90 -10.74 -7.57
CA ILE A 40 3.80 -9.88 -8.37
C ILE A 40 5.25 -10.06 -7.92
N THR A 41 5.51 -10.06 -6.62
CA THR A 41 6.86 -10.24 -6.08
C THR A 41 7.43 -11.61 -6.43
N ALA A 42 6.63 -12.68 -6.37
CA ALA A 42 7.06 -14.02 -6.77
C ALA A 42 7.38 -14.10 -8.27
N PHE A 43 6.61 -13.40 -9.11
CA PHE A 43 6.91 -13.33 -10.55
C PHE A 43 8.20 -12.54 -10.82
N LEU A 44 8.34 -11.37 -10.21
CA LEU A 44 9.53 -10.52 -10.39
C LEU A 44 10.80 -11.23 -9.89
N SER A 45 10.73 -11.92 -8.75
CA SER A 45 11.90 -12.65 -8.23
C SER A 45 12.36 -13.76 -9.17
N LEU A 46 11.43 -14.45 -9.85
CA LEU A 46 11.77 -15.45 -10.85
C LEU A 46 12.46 -14.81 -12.06
N VAL A 47 11.94 -13.69 -12.56
CA VAL A 47 12.53 -12.96 -13.69
C VAL A 47 13.94 -12.46 -13.35
N ASP A 48 14.13 -11.91 -12.16
CA ASP A 48 15.43 -11.43 -11.69
C ASP A 48 16.46 -12.57 -11.64
N LEU A 49 16.07 -13.75 -11.15
CA LEU A 49 16.93 -14.94 -11.16
C LEU A 49 17.31 -15.36 -12.57
N VAL A 50 16.34 -15.40 -13.50
CA VAL A 50 16.62 -15.76 -14.90
C VAL A 50 17.59 -14.77 -15.53
N MET A 51 17.40 -13.47 -15.31
CA MET A 51 18.29 -12.44 -15.83
C MET A 51 19.70 -12.55 -15.26
N VAL A 52 19.86 -12.77 -13.95
CA VAL A 52 21.18 -12.95 -13.32
C VAL A 52 21.91 -14.14 -13.92
N ASN A 53 21.25 -15.29 -14.03
CA ASN A 53 21.87 -16.49 -14.60
C ASN A 53 22.22 -16.30 -16.08
N LEU A 54 21.38 -15.60 -16.85
CA LEU A 54 21.64 -15.32 -18.27
C LEU A 54 22.84 -14.38 -18.45
N VAL A 55 22.92 -13.33 -17.64
CA VAL A 55 24.04 -12.38 -17.70
C VAL A 55 25.34 -13.07 -17.28
N GLU A 56 25.33 -13.88 -16.22
CA GLU A 56 26.49 -14.65 -15.78
C GLU A 56 26.99 -15.60 -16.88
N PHE A 57 26.08 -16.30 -17.56
CA PHE A 57 26.42 -17.17 -18.68
C PHE A 57 27.03 -16.44 -19.88
N LEU A 58 26.59 -15.21 -20.16
CA LEU A 58 27.08 -14.41 -21.30
C LEU A 58 28.42 -13.70 -21.02
N VAL A 59 28.70 -13.39 -19.76
CA VAL A 59 29.94 -12.69 -19.35
C VAL A 59 31.06 -13.70 -19.05
N SER A 60 30.72 -14.94 -18.69
CA SER A 60 31.67 -16.06 -18.58
C SER A 60 32.11 -16.57 -19.94
#